data_AF-A0A8T1TDD4-F1
#
_entry.id   AF-A0A8T1TDD4-F1
#
_cell.length_a   1.000
_cell.length_b   1.000
_cell.length_c   1.000
_cell.angle_alpha   90.00
_cell.angle_beta   90.00
_cell.angle_gamma   90.00
#
_symmetry.space_group_name_H-M   'P 1'
#
loop_
_entity.id
_entity.type
_entity.pdbx_description
1 polymer ?
#
loop_
_entity_poly.entity_id
_entity_poly.type
_entity_poly.pdbx_seq_one_letter_code
_entity_poly.pdbx_strand_id
1 'polypeptide(L)'
;MENVRQCGVALCIMLGFSILTASIGSSVVKDRVFGTKRLQHISGLGYKTYWLANFLYDMLFYLVPVGLCISVIAAFQLSAFTFRENLAATALLLILFGYATLPWMFLMSRFFSSSDIAFISYISLNFVFGLCTMLVTLLPHLLAEISKAQSLQNIYNI
;
A
#
# COMPACT_ATOMS: atom_id res chain seq x y z
N MET A 1 16.46 22.19 -2.98
CA MET A 1 15.96 22.01 -1.60
C MET A 1 14.51 21.51 -1.57
N GLU A 2 13.59 22.10 -2.35
CA GLU A 2 12.17 21.73 -2.37
C GLU A 2 11.91 20.26 -2.79
N ASN A 3 12.54 19.77 -3.87
CA ASN A 3 12.38 18.39 -4.35
C ASN A 3 12.84 17.34 -3.33
N VAL A 4 13.89 17.63 -2.55
CA VAL A 4 14.40 16.71 -1.51
C VAL A 4 13.38 16.61 -0.36
N ARG A 5 12.76 17.73 0.01
CA ARG A 5 11.73 17.78 1.05
C ARG A 5 10.46 17.03 0.63
N GLN A 6 10.06 17.15 -0.63
CA GLN A 6 8.92 16.40 -1.19
C GLN A 6 9.17 14.89 -1.23
N CYS A 7 10.37 14.45 -1.63
CA CYS A 7 10.77 13.04 -1.56
C CYS A 7 10.72 12.50 -0.12
N GLY A 8 11.18 13.28 0.86
CA GLY A 8 11.13 12.89 2.27
C GLY A 8 9.71 12.67 2.78
N VAL A 9 8.78 13.58 2.46
CA VAL A 9 7.36 13.44 2.82
C VAL A 9 6.73 12.22 2.14
N ALA A 10 7.05 11.98 0.86
CA ALA A 10 6.55 10.83 0.12
C ALA A 10 7.03 9.50 0.75
N LEU A 11 8.31 9.39 1.12
CA LEU A 11 8.86 8.22 1.80
C LEU A 11 8.19 7.96 3.15
N CYS A 12 7.92 9.01 3.94
CA CYS A 12 7.20 8.87 5.22
C CYS A 12 5.77 8.35 5.02
N ILE A 13 5.06 8.86 4.02
CA ILE A 13 3.69 8.41 3.69
C ILE A 13 3.73 6.95 3.22
N MET A 14 4.68 6.57 2.36
CA MET A 14 4.85 5.18 1.90
C MET A 14 5.15 4.22 3.06
N LEU A 15 6.04 4.59 3.97
CA LEU A 15 6.35 3.80 5.16
C LEU A 15 5.11 3.63 6.05
N GLY A 16 4.40 4.73 6.33
CA GLY A 16 3.18 4.68 7.13
C GLY A 16 2.13 3.75 6.53
N PHE A 17 1.91 3.82 5.22
CA PHE A 17 0.95 2.96 4.52
C PHE A 17 1.40 1.49 4.46
N SER A 18 2.70 1.25 4.33
CA SER A 18 3.29 -0.11 4.35
C SER A 18 3.12 -0.78 5.72
N ILE A 19 3.35 -0.04 6.81
CA ILE A 19 3.16 -0.53 8.18
C ILE A 19 1.68 -0.81 8.45
N LEU A 20 0.80 0.10 8.03
CA LEU A 20 -0.64 -0.03 8.24
C LEU A 20 -1.20 -1.27 7.52
N THR A 21 -0.85 -1.47 6.26
CA THR A 21 -1.28 -2.65 5.50
C THR A 21 -0.69 -3.96 6.03
N ALA A 22 0.58 -3.96 6.44
CA ALA A 22 1.21 -5.12 7.07
C ALA A 22 0.59 -5.48 8.42
N SER A 23 0.14 -4.49 9.20
CA SER A 23 -0.52 -4.71 10.50
C SER A 23 -1.84 -5.47 10.34
N ILE A 24 -2.64 -5.07 9.35
CA ILE A 24 -3.90 -5.76 9.01
C ILE A 24 -3.59 -7.18 8.53
N GLY A 25 -2.66 -7.33 7.58
CA GLY A 25 -2.25 -8.63 7.04
C GLY A 25 -1.66 -9.58 8.09
N SER A 26 -0.91 -9.08 9.07
CA SER A 26 -0.34 -9.91 10.14
C SER A 26 -1.38 -10.32 11.19
N SER A 27 -2.40 -9.50 11.44
CA SER A 27 -3.50 -9.84 12.35
C SER A 27 -4.28 -11.07 11.86
N VAL A 28 -4.46 -11.20 10.55
CA VAL A 28 -5.00 -12.41 9.89
C VAL A 28 -4.15 -13.66 10.20
N VAL A 29 -2.82 -13.52 10.16
CA VAL A 29 -1.90 -14.61 10.47
C VAL A 29 -1.97 -14.99 11.95
N LYS A 30 -2.14 -14.01 12.85
CA LYS A 30 -2.38 -14.27 14.28
C LYS A 30 -3.63 -15.11 14.49
N ASP A 31 -4.77 -14.73 13.90
CA ASP A 31 -6.01 -15.52 14.01
C ASP A 31 -5.84 -16.95 13.47
N ARG A 32 -5.03 -17.10 12.42
CA ARG A 32 -4.66 -18.41 11.86
C ARG A 32 -3.84 -19.28 12.80
N VAL A 33 -2.93 -18.69 13.59
CA VAL A 33 -1.94 -19.36 14.46
C VAL A 33 -2.51 -19.62 15.86
N PHE A 34 -3.29 -18.68 16.41
CA PHE A 34 -3.94 -18.82 17.72
C PHE A 34 -5.12 -19.80 17.75
N GLY A 35 -5.50 -20.37 16.59
CA GLY A 35 -6.30 -21.59 16.56
C GLY A 35 -7.82 -21.40 16.62
N THR A 36 -8.37 -20.26 16.18
CA THR A 36 -9.82 -20.13 15.92
C THR A 36 -10.30 -21.15 14.88
N LYS A 37 -9.40 -21.68 14.03
CA LYS A 37 -9.65 -22.86 13.18
C LYS A 37 -10.15 -24.09 13.92
N ARG A 38 -9.68 -24.39 15.15
CA ARG A 38 -10.19 -25.54 15.92
C ARG A 38 -11.64 -25.29 16.34
N LEU A 39 -11.97 -24.10 16.81
CA LEU A 39 -13.32 -23.75 17.25
C LEU A 39 -14.33 -23.70 16.09
N GLN A 40 -13.89 -23.22 14.92
CA GLN A 40 -14.73 -23.09 13.74
C GLN A 40 -14.88 -24.40 12.94
N HIS A 41 -13.88 -25.29 13.00
CA HIS A 41 -13.99 -26.66 12.46
C HIS A 41 -14.90 -27.55 13.32
N ILE A 42 -14.94 -27.33 14.64
CA ILE A 42 -15.92 -27.97 15.55
C ILE A 42 -17.35 -27.50 15.24
N SER A 43 -17.51 -26.31 14.64
CA SER A 43 -18.81 -25.73 14.27
C SER A 43 -19.34 -26.20 12.90
N GLY A 44 -18.65 -27.10 12.19
CA GLY A 44 -19.14 -27.71 10.95
C GLY A 44 -19.09 -26.83 9.69
N LEU A 45 -18.44 -25.66 9.74
CA LEU A 45 -18.25 -24.83 8.54
C LEU A 45 -17.20 -25.46 7.62
N GLY A 46 -17.54 -25.60 6.35
CA GLY A 46 -16.62 -26.09 5.33
C GLY A 46 -15.35 -25.23 5.21
N TYR A 47 -14.23 -25.86 4.84
CA TYR A 47 -12.94 -25.18 4.69
C TYR A 47 -13.03 -23.93 3.80
N LYS A 48 -13.75 -24.00 2.67
CA LYS A 48 -13.90 -22.88 1.72
C LYS A 48 -14.66 -21.69 2.30
N THR A 49 -15.74 -21.94 3.05
CA THR A 49 -16.57 -20.88 3.66
C THR A 49 -15.83 -20.13 4.76
N TYR A 50 -14.96 -20.81 5.51
CA TYR A 50 -14.09 -20.17 6.50
C TYR A 50 -13.14 -19.16 5.84
N TRP A 51 -12.47 -19.57 4.77
CA TRP A 51 -11.55 -18.70 4.02
C TRP A 51 -12.24 -17.46 3.44
N LEU A 52 -13.43 -17.63 2.88
CA LEU A 52 -14.18 -16.55 2.27
C LEU A 52 -14.74 -15.57 3.31
N ALA A 53 -15.22 -16.08 4.45
CA ALA A 53 -15.68 -15.23 5.56
C ALA A 53 -14.54 -14.41 6.16
N ASN A 54 -13.36 -15.02 6.36
CA ASN A 54 -12.19 -14.31 6.87
C ASN A 54 -11.73 -13.23 5.89
N PHE A 55 -11.68 -13.54 4.59
CA PHE A 55 -11.35 -12.55 3.56
C PHE A 55 -12.33 -11.37 3.55
N LEU A 56 -13.64 -11.62 3.71
CA LEU A 56 -14.65 -10.57 3.76
C LEU A 56 -14.52 -9.69 5.01
N TYR A 57 -14.23 -10.31 6.15
CA TYR A 57 -13.98 -9.62 7.41
C TYR A 57 -12.75 -8.70 7.30
N ASP A 58 -11.65 -9.21 6.75
CA ASP A 58 -10.42 -8.43 6.56
C ASP A 58 -10.61 -7.30 5.57
N MET A 59 -11.41 -7.50 4.52
CA MET A 59 -11.83 -6.46 3.59
C MET A 59 -12.60 -5.32 4.27
N LEU A 60 -13.53 -5.65 5.17
CA LEU A 60 -14.26 -4.66 5.96
C LEU A 60 -13.34 -3.88 6.89
N PHE A 61 -12.41 -4.56 7.56
CA PHE A 61 -11.41 -3.92 8.41
C PHE A 61 -10.40 -3.08 7.62
N TYR A 62 -10.09 -3.45 6.39
CA TYR A 62 -9.28 -2.65 5.47
C TYR A 62 -10.01 -1.37 5.02
N LEU A 63 -11.33 -1.41 4.90
CA LEU A 63 -12.12 -0.24 4.50
C LEU A 63 -12.05 0.91 5.51
N VAL A 64 -11.88 0.62 6.81
CA VAL A 64 -11.77 1.63 7.88
C VAL A 64 -10.56 2.55 7.70
N PRO A 65 -9.31 2.05 7.58
CA PRO A 65 -8.15 2.91 7.34
C PRO A 65 -8.17 3.54 5.95
N VAL A 66 -8.74 2.90 4.92
CA VAL A 66 -8.94 3.56 3.62
C VAL A 66 -9.87 4.77 3.75
N GLY A 67 -10.98 4.62 4.48
CA GLY A 67 -11.89 5.72 4.79
C GLY A 67 -11.21 6.86 5.55
N LEU A 68 -10.36 6.54 6.53
CA LEU A 68 -9.55 7.53 7.23
C LEU A 68 -8.57 8.25 6.30
N CYS A 69 -7.87 7.53 5.42
CA CYS A 69 -6.98 8.13 4.44
C CYS A 69 -7.71 9.08 3.48
N ILE A 70 -8.88 8.67 2.96
CA ILE A 70 -9.71 9.53 2.10
C ILE A 70 -10.16 10.78 2.86
N SER A 71 -10.55 10.63 4.14
CA SER A 71 -10.98 11.74 4.99
C SER A 71 -9.84 12.75 5.21
N VAL A 72 -8.61 12.27 5.47
CA VAL A 72 -7.42 13.12 5.60
C VAL A 72 -7.11 13.83 4.28
N ILE A 73 -7.14 13.12 3.15
CA ILE A 73 -6.90 13.71 1.82
C ILE A 73 -7.92 14.81 1.52
N ALA A 74 -9.21 14.57 1.84
CA ALA A 74 -10.28 15.55 1.67
C ALA A 74 -10.15 16.76 2.62
N ALA A 75 -9.74 16.53 3.87
CA ALA A 75 -9.58 17.59 4.88
C ALA A 75 -8.39 18.51 4.59
N PHE A 76 -7.27 17.97 4.11
CA PHE A 76 -6.09 18.76 3.76
C PHE A 76 -6.15 19.38 2.36
N GLN A 77 -7.21 19.11 1.58
CA GLN A 77 -7.42 19.66 0.23
C GLN A 77 -6.14 19.60 -0.62
N LEU A 78 -5.44 18.45 -0.60
CA LEU A 78 -4.23 18.28 -1.38
C LEU A 78 -4.58 18.51 -2.86
N SER A 79 -4.12 19.63 -3.41
CA SER A 79 -4.41 20.11 -4.76
C SER A 79 -3.94 19.13 -5.84
N ALA A 80 -3.01 18.23 -5.52
CA ALA A 80 -2.57 17.13 -6.36
C ALA A 80 -3.61 15.99 -6.54
N PHE A 81 -4.57 15.82 -5.61
CA PHE A 81 -5.54 14.71 -5.62
C PHE A 81 -7.01 15.14 -5.74
N THR A 82 -7.31 16.42 -5.48
CA THR A 82 -8.70 16.93 -5.35
C THR A 82 -9.20 17.64 -6.61
N PHE A 83 -8.31 17.92 -7.58
CA PHE A 83 -8.73 18.62 -8.79
C PHE A 83 -9.47 17.67 -9.74
N ARG A 84 -10.76 17.98 -9.99
CA ARG A 84 -11.52 17.57 -11.19
C ARG A 84 -11.76 16.05 -11.34
N GLU A 85 -12.51 15.44 -10.40
CA GLU A 85 -12.93 14.00 -10.38
C GLU A 85 -11.87 12.98 -9.88
N ASN A 86 -10.63 13.39 -9.61
CA ASN A 86 -9.55 12.47 -9.21
C ASN A 86 -9.65 11.91 -7.79
N LEU A 87 -10.55 12.43 -6.94
CA LEU A 87 -10.75 11.92 -5.60
C LEU A 87 -11.39 10.53 -5.62
N ALA A 88 -12.34 10.31 -6.54
CA ALA A 88 -12.93 9.00 -6.79
C ALA A 88 -11.89 8.03 -7.36
N ALA A 89 -11.04 8.49 -8.30
CA ALA A 89 -9.96 7.68 -8.85
C ALA A 89 -8.95 7.24 -7.76
N THR A 90 -8.58 8.15 -6.86
CA THR A 90 -7.67 7.87 -5.73
C THR A 90 -8.29 6.88 -4.76
N ALA A 91 -9.58 7.06 -4.42
CA ALA A 91 -10.31 6.12 -3.57
C ALA A 91 -10.38 4.72 -4.19
N LEU A 92 -10.70 4.65 -5.48
CA LEU A 92 -10.77 3.39 -6.23
C LEU A 92 -9.40 2.71 -6.28
N LEU A 93 -8.31 3.47 -6.47
CA LEU A 93 -6.94 2.98 -6.43
C LEU A 93 -6.57 2.40 -5.06
N LEU A 94 -6.94 3.06 -3.96
CA LEU A 94 -6.71 2.52 -2.60
C LEU A 94 -7.50 1.23 -2.37
N ILE A 95 -8.77 1.18 -2.77
CA ILE A 95 -9.60 -0.03 -2.63
C ILE A 95 -9.01 -1.18 -3.46
N LEU A 96 -8.62 -0.91 -4.70
CA LEU A 96 -8.05 -1.90 -5.61
C LEU A 96 -6.67 -2.37 -5.13
N PHE A 97 -5.88 -1.48 -4.52
CA PHE A 97 -4.62 -1.83 -3.88
C PHE A 97 -4.82 -2.80 -2.72
N GLY A 98 -5.80 -2.56 -1.84
CA GLY A 98 -6.19 -3.51 -0.79
C GLY A 98 -6.67 -4.84 -1.36
N TYR A 99 -7.49 -4.79 -2.41
CA TYR A 99 -7.98 -5.98 -3.09
C TYR A 99 -6.88 -6.82 -3.74
N ALA A 100 -5.82 -6.20 -4.25
CA ALA A 100 -4.68 -6.93 -4.82
C ALA A 100 -3.74 -7.47 -3.72
N THR A 101 -3.49 -6.67 -2.69
CA THR A 101 -2.53 -7.01 -1.62
C THR A 101 -3.06 -8.06 -0.66
N LEU A 102 -4.36 -8.05 -0.31
CA LEU A 102 -4.93 -9.02 0.63
C LEU A 102 -4.84 -10.48 0.13
N PRO A 103 -5.29 -10.86 -1.08
CA PRO A 103 -5.13 -12.21 -1.61
C PRO A 103 -3.66 -12.65 -1.72
N TRP A 104 -2.77 -11.72 -2.08
CA TRP A 104 -1.33 -11.97 -2.15
C TRP A 104 -0.76 -12.29 -0.77
N MET A 105 -1.11 -11.49 0.24
CA MET A 105 -0.75 -11.72 1.63
C MET A 105 -1.30 -13.08 2.11
N PHE A 106 -2.54 -13.42 1.77
CA PHE A 106 -3.12 -14.72 2.08
C PHE A 106 -2.39 -15.90 1.44
N LEU A 107 -1.96 -15.78 0.18
CA LEU A 107 -1.14 -16.80 -0.49
C LEU A 107 0.19 -17.00 0.25
N MET A 108 0.87 -15.89 0.53
CA MET A 108 2.17 -15.85 1.22
C MET A 108 2.06 -16.29 2.69
N SER A 109 0.91 -16.06 3.35
CA SER A 109 0.67 -16.45 4.75
C SER A 109 0.78 -17.96 5.00
N ARG A 110 0.70 -18.77 3.95
CA ARG A 110 0.86 -20.23 4.03
C ARG A 110 2.33 -20.66 4.14
N PHE A 111 3.26 -19.79 3.75
CA PHE A 111 4.70 -20.03 3.85
C PHE A 111 5.29 -19.57 5.18
N PHE A 112 4.59 -18.72 5.94
CA PHE A 112 5.09 -18.17 7.20
C PHE A 112 4.55 -18.94 8.41
N SER A 113 5.47 -19.40 9.27
CA SER A 113 5.16 -20.13 10.50
C SER A 113 4.78 -19.22 11.67
N SER A 114 5.17 -17.93 11.63
CA SER A 114 4.87 -16.95 12.68
C SER A 114 4.37 -15.62 12.12
N SER A 115 3.47 -14.99 12.86
CA SER A 115 2.87 -13.70 12.52
C SER A 115 3.90 -12.56 12.47
N ASP A 116 4.95 -12.63 13.29
CA ASP A 116 6.00 -11.61 13.34
C ASP A 116 6.86 -11.62 12.07
N ILE A 117 7.20 -12.82 11.56
CA ILE A 117 7.95 -12.96 10.30
C ILE A 117 7.09 -12.49 9.12
N ALA A 118 5.80 -12.82 9.12
CA ALA A 118 4.87 -12.34 8.10
C ALA A 118 4.76 -10.80 8.11
N PHE A 119 4.65 -10.17 9.29
CA PHE A 119 4.60 -8.71 9.42
C PHE A 119 5.83 -8.03 8.81
N ILE A 120 7.03 -8.47 9.19
CA ILE A 120 8.29 -7.90 8.69
C ILE A 120 8.41 -8.12 7.18
N SER A 121 8.05 -9.31 6.69
CA SER A 121 8.09 -9.62 5.25
C SER A 121 7.11 -8.78 4.44
N TYR A 122 5.92 -8.47 4.96
CA TYR A 122 4.96 -7.64 4.25
C TYR A 122 5.41 -6.18 4.20
N ILE A 123 5.99 -5.66 5.29
CA ILE A 123 6.58 -4.31 5.30
C ILE A 123 7.71 -4.22 4.29
N SER A 124 8.64 -5.18 4.29
CA SER A 124 9.80 -5.14 3.41
C SER A 124 9.42 -5.22 1.94
N LEU A 125 8.48 -6.10 1.57
CA LEU A 125 7.99 -6.20 0.20
C LEU A 125 7.29 -4.92 -0.26
N ASN A 126 6.35 -4.39 0.54
CA ASN A 126 5.65 -3.15 0.20
C ASN A 126 6.61 -1.97 0.07
N PHE A 127 7.64 -1.91 0.94
CA PHE A 127 8.65 -0.87 0.89
C PHE A 127 9.54 -0.99 -0.37
N VAL A 128 9.97 -2.20 -0.74
CA VAL A 128 10.78 -2.43 -1.95
C VAL A 128 9.99 -2.05 -3.21
N PHE A 129 8.74 -2.50 -3.35
CA PHE A 129 7.89 -2.11 -4.47
C PHE A 129 7.70 -0.59 -4.52
N GLY A 130 7.46 0.04 -3.36
CA GLY A 130 7.33 1.48 -3.27
C GLY A 130 8.58 2.25 -3.72
N LEU A 131 9.77 1.82 -3.29
CA LEU A 131 11.04 2.38 -3.73
C LEU A 131 11.27 2.20 -5.23
N CYS A 132 10.96 1.01 -5.78
CA CYS A 132 11.08 0.75 -7.21
C CYS A 132 10.20 1.71 -8.02
N THR A 133 8.94 1.91 -7.61
CA THR A 133 8.05 2.87 -8.28
C THR A 133 8.60 4.30 -8.21
N MET A 134 9.08 4.74 -7.04
CA MET A 134 9.68 6.06 -6.88
C MET A 134 10.91 6.24 -7.80
N LEU A 135 11.79 5.26 -7.88
CA LEU A 135 12.96 5.30 -8.76
C LEU A 135 12.55 5.40 -10.24
N VAL A 136 11.58 4.59 -10.67
CA VAL A 136 11.07 4.58 -12.05
C VAL A 136 10.45 5.93 -12.42
N THR A 137 9.78 6.63 -11.49
CA THR A 137 9.22 7.95 -11.75
C THR A 137 10.27 9.07 -11.72
N LEU A 138 11.27 8.98 -10.83
CA LEU A 138 12.32 9.99 -10.70
C LEU A 138 13.29 9.97 -11.89
N LEU A 139 13.74 8.79 -12.34
CA LEU A 139 14.71 8.68 -13.44
C LEU A 139 14.36 9.51 -14.70
N PRO A 140 13.17 9.36 -15.32
CA PRO A 140 12.81 10.13 -16.51
C PRO A 140 12.66 11.62 -16.22
N HIS A 141 12.19 11.99 -15.02
CA HIS A 141 12.03 13.40 -14.63
C HIS A 141 13.39 14.10 -14.53
N LEU A 142 14.37 13.43 -13.93
CA LEU A 142 15.74 13.92 -13.78
C LEU A 142 16.43 14.02 -15.15
N LEU A 143 16.26 13.02 -16.03
CA LEU A 143 16.80 13.05 -17.39
C LEU A 143 16.20 14.20 -18.23
N ALA A 144 14.90 14.47 -18.07
CA ALA A 144 14.23 15.57 -18.77
C ALA A 144 14.79 16.94 -18.34
N GLU A 145 15.01 17.16 -17.04
CA GLU A 145 15.60 18.40 -16.52
C GLU A 145 17.04 18.61 -17.02
N ILE A 146 17.86 17.56 -17.03
CA ILE A 146 19.24 17.63 -17.53
C ILE A 146 19.26 17.94 -19.04
N SER A 147 18.39 17.29 -19.82
CA SER A 147 18.28 17.52 -21.27
C SER A 147 17.87 18.97 -21.57
N LYS A 148 16.92 19.51 -20.80
CA LYS A 148 16.44 20.89 -20.94
C LYS A 148 17.55 21.90 -20.60
N ALA A 149 18.28 21.68 -19.50
CA ALA A 149 19.43 22.51 -19.12
C ALA A 149 20.51 22.53 -20.21
N GLN A 150 20.81 21.38 -20.81
CA GLN A 150 21.81 21.27 -21.87
C GLN A 150 21.38 21.98 -23.16
N SER A 151 20.09 21.91 -23.53
CA SER A 151 19.56 22.64 -24.69
C SER A 151 19.64 24.16 -24.52
N LEU A 152 19.42 24.69 -23.31
CA LEU A 152 19.53 26.13 -23.04
C LEU A 152 20.98 26.62 -23.09
N GLN A 153 21.94 25.84 -22.60
CA GLN A 153 23.36 26.18 -22.75
C GLN A 153 23.79 26.20 -24.22
N ASN A 154 23.27 25.29 -25.04
CA ASN A 154 23.61 25.24 -26.46
C ASN A 154 23.06 26.43 -27.26
N ILE A 155 21.92 27.01 -26.85
CA ILE A 155 21.34 28.21 -27.47
C ILE A 155 22.07 29.48 -27.03
N TYR A 156 22.53 29.56 -25.79
CA TYR A 156 23.26 30.73 -25.27
C TYR A 156 24.70 30.83 -25.80
N ASN A 157 25.28 29.72 -26.28
CA ASN A 157 26.65 29.65 -26.78
C ASN A 157 26.75 29.88 -28.31
N ILE A 158 25.69 30.45 -28.92
CA ILE A 158 25.58 30.93 -30.32
C ILE A 158 25.42 32.44 -30.29
#